data_AF-A0A8H3UVL8-F1
#
_entry.id   AF-A0A8H3UVL8-F1
#
_cell.length_a   1.000
_cell.length_b   1.000
_cell.length_c   1.000
_cell.angle_alpha   90.00
_cell.angle_beta   90.00
_cell.angle_gamma   90.00
#
_symmetry.space_group_name_H-M   'P 1'
#
loop_
_entity.id
_entity.type
_entity.pdbx_description
1 polymer ?
#
loop_
_entity_poly.entity_id
_entity_poly.type
_entity_poly.pdbx_seq_one_letter_code
_entity_poly.pdbx_strand_id
1 'polypeptide(L)'
;MQLVLPFPAIALGMTISSVMLYSFLVYQFSLPTLVSALLSPITPNNPSSTSIDATWYPPNATWITDLAEVINGTGVHGFTFNNSYPKNVAYGDYNWCNMPHIRQTEYFTPDPEYELEYVELDLFGVYHDLLNFLPDTPDNTTSWRVTNNVITSQVASMVINAMYPDHEGPFPLQIQPSSVDSLEPMYPCLAETYLSGNFSVGGKNPAWTGHLNASSDLFAALDAVSGVLKNDTGFHQSWDHYFDNLSARQCHAKPLPCHITNLTACVSQDQANEVYRLGQWEYSYIHRGSNKSLRAATAAYGVWMAELADNIRRKIAGTNPTIYRHNIAHDGSISRVLSILQVDVMVWPGMGSEIIFEIYKKPSSSSPSKRYVRVLWGGKVLRSSNPSLGLMDMLDADVLLGYIDALGVDNVVKAMLIIYRLHNGA
;
A
#
# COMPACT_ATOMS: atom_id res chain seq x y z
N MET A 1 30.95 4.42 60.46
CA MET A 1 30.78 4.96 59.10
C MET A 1 29.74 4.11 58.40
N GLN A 2 28.46 4.37 58.72
CA GLN A 2 27.29 3.72 58.11
C GLN A 2 26.76 4.71 57.08
N LEU A 3 26.71 4.30 55.80
CA LEU A 3 26.15 5.11 54.74
C LEU A 3 24.67 4.73 54.55
N VAL A 4 23.82 5.74 54.67
CA VAL A 4 22.38 5.73 54.43
C VAL A 4 22.13 5.72 52.91
N LEU A 5 21.25 4.83 52.44
CA LEU A 5 20.69 4.85 51.07
C LEU A 5 19.36 5.62 51.08
N PRO A 6 19.06 6.49 50.09
CA PRO A 6 17.70 6.95 49.85
C PRO A 6 17.01 6.12 48.76
N PHE A 7 15.74 5.77 49.02
CA PHE A 7 14.76 5.30 48.05
C PHE A 7 14.39 6.39 47.05
N PRO A 8 14.04 6.07 45.78
CA PRO A 8 13.19 6.93 44.98
C PRO A 8 11.73 6.50 45.09
N ALA A 9 10.88 7.52 45.26
CA ALA A 9 9.43 7.42 45.34
C ALA A 9 8.80 6.96 44.01
N ILE A 10 7.84 6.04 44.11
CA ILE A 10 6.95 5.65 43.01
C ILE A 10 5.93 6.77 42.82
N ALA A 11 6.05 7.52 41.72
CA ALA A 11 5.04 8.48 41.30
C ALA A 11 3.84 7.73 40.68
N LEU A 12 2.83 7.50 41.50
CA LEU A 12 1.51 7.01 41.10
C LEU A 12 0.75 8.16 40.42
N GLY A 13 0.89 8.30 39.09
CA GLY A 13 0.35 9.43 38.35
C GLY A 13 0.01 9.13 36.89
N MET A 14 -0.55 7.96 36.60
CA MET A 14 -1.04 7.61 35.26
C MET A 14 -2.22 6.64 35.35
N THR A 15 -3.46 7.08 35.62
CA THR A 15 -4.59 6.12 35.61
C THR A 15 -5.98 6.65 35.19
N ILE A 16 -6.18 7.90 34.76
CA ILE A 16 -7.55 8.34 34.36
C ILE A 16 -7.61 8.95 32.95
N SER A 17 -6.66 9.80 32.54
CA SER A 17 -6.70 10.39 31.18
C SER A 17 -6.47 9.36 30.07
N SER A 18 -5.58 8.39 30.28
CA SER A 18 -5.30 7.35 29.28
C SER A 18 -6.48 6.41 29.05
N VAL A 19 -7.28 6.12 30.09
CA VAL A 19 -8.47 5.24 30.01
C VAL A 19 -9.66 5.94 29.35
N MET A 20 -9.83 7.25 29.58
CA MET A 20 -10.84 8.07 28.91
C MET A 20 -10.50 8.27 27.42
N LEU A 21 -9.22 8.51 27.07
CA LEU A 21 -8.76 8.62 25.68
C LEU A 21 -8.87 7.27 24.95
N TYR A 22 -8.58 6.16 25.65
CA TYR A 22 -8.74 4.79 25.17
C TYR A 22 -10.22 4.45 24.93
N SER A 23 -11.11 4.89 25.81
CA SER A 23 -12.55 4.72 25.65
C SER A 23 -13.08 5.55 24.48
N PHE A 24 -12.61 6.79 24.29
CA PHE A 24 -13.00 7.62 23.15
C PHE A 24 -12.52 7.06 21.80
N LEU A 25 -11.28 6.58 21.73
CA LEU A 25 -10.71 6.01 20.50
C LEU A 25 -11.27 4.62 20.17
N VAL A 26 -11.63 3.79 21.16
CA VAL A 26 -12.21 2.46 20.90
C VAL A 26 -13.72 2.54 20.63
N TYR A 27 -14.45 3.44 21.31
CA TYR A 27 -15.91 3.54 21.16
C TYR A 27 -16.38 4.43 20.00
N GLN A 28 -15.61 5.43 19.53
CA GLN A 28 -16.01 6.17 18.32
C GLN A 28 -15.94 5.35 17.04
N PHE A 29 -15.15 4.27 17.01
CA PHE A 29 -15.16 3.31 15.91
C PHE A 29 -16.28 2.24 16.02
N SER A 30 -17.16 2.35 17.03
CA SER A 30 -18.15 1.32 17.36
C SER A 30 -19.59 1.83 17.50
N LEU A 31 -19.89 3.11 17.21
CA LEU A 31 -21.25 3.65 17.31
C LEU A 31 -21.64 4.47 16.07
N PRO A 32 -22.68 4.07 15.31
CA PRO A 32 -23.32 4.96 14.37
C PRO A 32 -24.15 6.00 15.14
N THR A 33 -24.03 7.26 14.72
CA THR A 33 -24.96 8.40 14.98
C THR A 33 -25.19 8.80 16.44
N LEU A 34 -24.69 9.99 16.84
CA LEU A 34 -25.38 11.04 17.61
C LEU A 34 -24.39 12.07 18.20
N VAL A 35 -23.88 12.98 17.37
CA VAL A 35 -23.68 14.40 17.75
C VAL A 35 -23.68 15.23 16.46
N SER A 36 -24.84 15.76 16.09
CA SER A 36 -24.94 16.88 15.17
C SER A 36 -26.20 17.67 15.51
N ALA A 37 -26.05 18.60 16.43
CA ALA A 37 -26.98 19.69 16.62
C ALA A 37 -26.17 20.92 17.02
N LEU A 38 -26.45 22.03 16.33
CA LEU A 38 -25.88 23.37 16.47
C LEU A 38 -24.64 23.63 15.63
N LEU A 39 -24.85 23.80 14.32
CA LEU A 39 -24.50 25.01 13.55
C LEU A 39 -24.93 24.74 12.10
N SER A 40 -25.98 25.43 11.64
CA SER A 40 -26.41 25.38 10.24
C SER A 40 -25.53 26.29 9.39
N PRO A 41 -25.02 25.80 8.25
CA PRO A 41 -24.89 26.60 7.06
C PRO A 41 -25.86 26.10 5.99
N ILE A 42 -26.38 27.05 5.22
CA ILE A 42 -27.27 26.86 4.07
C ILE A 42 -26.59 25.92 3.07
N THR A 43 -27.16 24.74 2.82
CA THR A 43 -26.72 23.82 1.78
C THR A 43 -27.48 24.10 0.47
N PRO A 44 -26.79 24.22 -0.68
CA PRO A 44 -27.43 24.06 -1.98
C PRO A 44 -27.85 22.60 -2.16
N ASN A 45 -29.02 22.38 -2.77
CA ASN A 45 -29.56 21.06 -3.08
C ASN A 45 -28.53 20.19 -3.83
N ASN A 46 -28.05 19.13 -3.19
CA ASN A 46 -27.26 18.07 -3.84
C ASN A 46 -28.18 16.94 -4.29
N PRO A 47 -28.07 16.45 -5.54
CA PRO A 47 -28.85 15.32 -6.03
C PRO A 47 -28.42 14.02 -5.34
N SER A 48 -29.42 13.23 -4.93
CA SER A 48 -29.37 11.86 -4.37
C SER A 48 -28.01 11.37 -3.83
N SER A 49 -27.79 11.49 -2.52
CA SER A 49 -26.75 10.73 -1.82
C SER A 49 -27.12 9.24 -1.82
N THR A 50 -26.74 8.50 -2.87
CA THR A 50 -26.48 7.07 -2.71
C THR A 50 -25.47 6.95 -1.57
N SER A 51 -25.84 6.27 -0.48
CA SER A 51 -24.93 6.03 0.64
C SER A 51 -23.69 5.33 0.09
N ILE A 52 -22.56 6.03 0.04
CA ILE A 52 -21.34 5.45 -0.51
C ILE A 52 -20.86 4.36 0.45
N ASP A 53 -20.69 3.17 -0.10
CA ASP A 53 -20.47 1.95 0.66
C ASP A 53 -18.99 1.79 1.02
N ALA A 54 -18.67 1.98 2.30
CA ALA A 54 -17.34 1.78 2.87
C ALA A 54 -17.19 0.44 3.61
N THR A 55 -18.08 -0.53 3.37
CA THR A 55 -17.96 -1.87 3.96
C THR A 55 -16.83 -2.67 3.30
N TRP A 56 -16.28 -3.62 4.06
CA TRP A 56 -15.29 -4.56 3.55
C TRP A 56 -15.97 -5.65 2.74
N TYR A 57 -15.46 -5.90 1.54
CA TYR A 57 -15.81 -7.01 0.67
C TYR A 57 -14.63 -7.98 0.59
N PRO A 58 -14.88 -9.30 0.62
CA PRO A 58 -13.81 -10.29 0.48
C PRO A 58 -13.15 -10.22 -0.91
N PRO A 59 -11.85 -10.56 -1.04
CA PRO A 59 -11.21 -10.76 -2.33
C PRO A 59 -11.83 -11.95 -3.07
N ASN A 60 -11.56 -12.08 -4.37
CA ASN A 60 -11.96 -13.23 -5.17
C ASN A 60 -11.31 -14.50 -4.62
N ALA A 61 -12.10 -15.59 -4.61
CA ALA A 61 -11.57 -16.92 -4.34
C ALA A 61 -10.69 -17.37 -5.50
N THR A 62 -9.39 -17.45 -5.25
CA THR A 62 -8.37 -17.97 -6.18
C THR A 62 -7.38 -18.83 -5.39
N TRP A 63 -6.37 -19.38 -6.06
CA TRP A 63 -5.32 -20.19 -5.42
C TRP A 63 -4.68 -19.47 -4.22
N ILE A 64 -4.48 -18.15 -4.29
CA ILE A 64 -3.80 -17.36 -3.24
C ILE A 64 -4.64 -17.22 -1.96
N THR A 65 -5.93 -17.56 -2.01
CA THR A 65 -6.84 -17.56 -0.85
C THR A 65 -7.14 -18.97 -0.33
N ASP A 66 -6.74 -20.01 -1.08
CA ASP A 66 -6.90 -21.40 -0.67
C ASP A 66 -5.60 -21.90 -0.03
N LEU A 67 -5.60 -21.97 1.31
CA LEU A 67 -4.42 -22.39 2.06
C LEU A 67 -4.00 -23.85 1.74
N ALA A 68 -4.95 -24.72 1.41
CA ALA A 68 -4.62 -26.10 1.06
C ALA A 68 -3.91 -26.16 -0.30
N GLU A 69 -4.34 -25.35 -1.27
CA GLU A 69 -3.65 -25.19 -2.56
C GLU A 69 -2.28 -24.52 -2.40
N VAL A 70 -2.17 -23.50 -1.55
CA VAL A 70 -0.88 -22.81 -1.27
C VAL A 70 0.17 -23.77 -0.72
N ILE A 71 -0.20 -24.60 0.25
CA ILE A 71 0.72 -25.56 0.89
C ILE A 71 1.00 -26.73 -0.05
N ASN A 72 -0.03 -27.41 -0.54
CA ASN A 72 0.13 -28.68 -1.27
C ASN A 72 0.33 -28.51 -2.78
N GLY A 73 0.22 -27.28 -3.29
CA GLY A 73 0.40 -26.97 -4.70
C GLY A 73 1.86 -27.12 -5.16
N THR A 74 2.06 -27.01 -6.47
CA THR A 74 3.39 -27.08 -7.09
C THR A 74 3.66 -25.84 -7.93
N GLY A 75 4.93 -25.43 -8.03
CA GLY A 75 5.30 -24.26 -8.81
C GLY A 75 4.84 -22.95 -8.16
N VAL A 76 4.63 -21.92 -8.98
CA VAL A 76 4.42 -20.53 -8.49
C VAL A 76 3.23 -19.85 -9.16
N HIS A 77 2.26 -20.62 -9.67
CA HIS A 77 1.02 -20.10 -10.27
C HIS A 77 1.22 -18.99 -11.33
N GLY A 78 2.23 -19.17 -12.18
CA GLY A 78 2.54 -18.24 -13.28
C GLY A 78 3.45 -17.07 -12.90
N PHE A 79 3.86 -16.96 -11.63
CA PHE A 79 4.79 -15.91 -11.19
C PHE A 79 6.20 -16.19 -11.69
N THR A 80 6.98 -15.14 -11.93
CA THR A 80 8.41 -15.24 -12.25
C THR A 80 9.25 -14.67 -11.12
N PHE A 81 10.22 -15.44 -10.62
CA PHE A 81 11.13 -15.05 -9.53
C PHE A 81 12.62 -15.09 -9.90
N ASN A 82 12.96 -15.53 -11.11
CA ASN A 82 14.34 -15.86 -11.48
C ASN A 82 14.97 -14.93 -12.53
N ASN A 83 14.31 -13.82 -12.89
CA ASN A 83 14.82 -12.89 -13.90
C ASN A 83 14.20 -11.50 -13.81
N SER A 84 15.01 -10.45 -13.69
CA SER A 84 14.60 -9.05 -13.77
C SER A 84 14.39 -8.52 -15.21
N TYR A 85 14.93 -9.20 -16.23
CA TYR A 85 14.82 -8.80 -17.64
C TYR A 85 14.43 -9.96 -18.57
N PRO A 86 13.26 -10.58 -18.38
CA PRO A 86 12.89 -11.68 -19.24
C PRO A 86 12.42 -11.14 -20.61
N LYS A 87 13.21 -11.46 -21.65
CA LYS A 87 12.79 -11.26 -23.04
C LYS A 87 11.55 -12.12 -23.29
N ASN A 88 10.49 -11.54 -23.84
CA ASN A 88 9.23 -12.21 -24.22
C ASN A 88 8.28 -12.64 -23.09
N VAL A 89 8.29 -11.97 -21.93
CA VAL A 89 7.19 -12.17 -20.97
C VAL A 89 5.92 -11.52 -21.52
N ALA A 90 4.83 -12.29 -21.55
CA ALA A 90 3.56 -11.80 -22.05
C ALA A 90 3.10 -10.64 -21.16
N TYR A 91 2.44 -9.65 -21.76
CA TYR A 91 2.02 -8.47 -21.03
C TYR A 91 1.12 -8.85 -19.85
N GLY A 92 1.56 -8.46 -18.65
CA GLY A 92 0.85 -8.66 -17.41
C GLY A 92 0.96 -10.06 -16.80
N ASP A 93 1.89 -10.90 -17.23
CA ASP A 93 2.40 -12.01 -16.42
C ASP A 93 3.16 -11.44 -15.21
N TYR A 94 2.89 -11.96 -14.00
CA TYR A 94 3.44 -11.39 -12.79
C TYR A 94 4.92 -11.74 -12.60
N ASN A 95 5.83 -10.82 -12.90
CA ASN A 95 7.25 -10.95 -12.60
C ASN A 95 7.60 -10.21 -11.31
N TRP A 96 7.89 -10.96 -10.24
CA TRP A 96 8.29 -10.39 -8.95
C TRP A 96 9.54 -9.50 -9.04
N CYS A 97 10.48 -9.86 -9.91
CA CYS A 97 11.76 -9.19 -10.04
C CYS A 97 11.72 -7.88 -10.82
N ASN A 98 10.67 -7.70 -11.62
CA ASN A 98 10.44 -6.52 -12.45
C ASN A 98 8.96 -6.55 -12.82
N MET A 99 8.13 -6.01 -11.93
CA MET A 99 6.69 -6.12 -12.04
C MET A 99 6.21 -5.52 -13.37
N PRO A 100 5.16 -6.09 -14.00
CA PRO A 100 4.48 -5.43 -15.11
C PRO A 100 4.15 -3.99 -14.76
N HIS A 101 4.48 -3.12 -15.69
CA HIS A 101 4.20 -1.69 -15.69
C HIS A 101 3.46 -1.35 -16.98
N ILE A 102 2.84 -0.19 -17.00
CA ILE A 102 2.18 0.38 -18.16
C ILE A 102 3.16 0.49 -19.32
N ARG A 103 2.74 0.23 -20.55
CA ARG A 103 3.63 0.29 -21.72
C ARG A 103 2.91 0.94 -22.87
N GLN A 104 3.64 1.69 -23.68
CA GLN A 104 3.06 2.40 -24.82
C GLN A 104 2.31 1.45 -25.77
N THR A 105 2.81 0.23 -25.96
CA THR A 105 2.22 -0.78 -26.85
C THR A 105 0.92 -1.39 -26.32
N GLU A 106 0.72 -1.39 -25.00
CA GLU A 106 -0.45 -2.00 -24.36
C GLU A 106 -1.38 -0.96 -23.71
N TYR A 107 -0.99 0.31 -23.72
CA TYR A 107 -1.80 1.41 -23.22
C TYR A 107 -3.02 1.61 -24.10
N PHE A 108 -4.20 1.45 -23.52
CA PHE A 108 -5.44 1.82 -24.16
C PHE A 108 -5.70 3.32 -23.93
N THR A 109 -5.49 4.12 -24.96
CA THR A 109 -5.90 5.53 -24.96
C THR A 109 -7.42 5.60 -24.83
N PRO A 110 -7.95 6.30 -23.80
CA PRO A 110 -9.39 6.53 -23.67
C PRO A 110 -9.99 7.19 -24.92
N ASP A 111 -11.32 7.12 -25.06
CA ASP A 111 -12.04 7.79 -26.15
C ASP A 111 -11.64 9.29 -26.22
N PRO A 112 -11.45 9.89 -27.41
CA PRO A 112 -11.07 11.31 -27.55
C PRO A 112 -12.00 12.30 -26.84
N GLU A 113 -13.20 11.88 -26.44
CA GLU A 113 -14.06 12.66 -25.55
C GLU A 113 -13.56 12.76 -24.10
N TYR A 114 -12.45 12.11 -23.73
CA TYR A 114 -11.82 12.23 -22.42
C TYR A 114 -10.46 12.92 -22.56
N GLU A 115 -10.30 14.06 -21.88
CA GLU A 115 -9.06 14.82 -21.78
C GLU A 115 -8.37 14.49 -20.46
N LEU A 116 -7.12 14.03 -20.51
CA LEU A 116 -6.31 13.75 -19.32
C LEU A 116 -5.90 15.05 -18.63
N GLU A 117 -6.27 15.23 -17.36
CA GLU A 117 -5.94 16.43 -16.59
C GLU A 117 -4.84 16.20 -15.54
N TYR A 118 -4.71 14.98 -15.01
CA TYR A 118 -3.80 14.64 -13.92
C TYR A 118 -3.39 13.18 -13.92
N VAL A 119 -2.14 12.90 -13.54
CA VAL A 119 -1.60 11.54 -13.38
C VAL A 119 -0.74 11.47 -12.12
N GLU A 120 -0.80 10.34 -11.42
CA GLU A 120 0.09 10.03 -10.31
C GLU A 120 0.79 8.67 -10.55
N LEU A 121 2.11 8.67 -10.85
CA LEU A 121 3.06 7.53 -11.12
C LEU A 121 3.32 7.07 -12.61
N ASP A 122 4.45 6.37 -12.86
CA ASP A 122 5.26 6.02 -14.10
C ASP A 122 4.47 5.64 -15.39
N LEU A 123 4.85 5.79 -16.68
CA LEU A 123 6.11 5.91 -17.46
C LEU A 123 6.10 7.08 -18.45
N PHE A 124 7.28 7.67 -18.70
CA PHE A 124 7.49 8.77 -19.67
C PHE A 124 7.00 8.42 -21.08
N GLY A 125 7.24 7.20 -21.57
CA GLY A 125 6.75 6.81 -22.92
C GLY A 125 5.24 6.89 -23.10
N VAL A 126 4.45 6.76 -22.02
CA VAL A 126 3.00 6.96 -22.07
C VAL A 126 2.65 8.43 -21.86
N TYR A 127 3.06 9.01 -20.73
CA TYR A 127 2.59 10.33 -20.34
C TYR A 127 3.33 11.48 -21.03
N HIS A 128 4.53 11.27 -21.53
CA HIS A 128 5.25 12.20 -22.38
C HIS A 128 5.03 11.87 -23.87
N ASP A 129 5.55 10.74 -24.35
CA ASP A 129 5.66 10.51 -25.80
C ASP A 129 4.30 10.23 -26.48
N LEU A 130 3.43 9.45 -25.83
CA LEU A 130 2.13 9.08 -26.40
C LEU A 130 1.06 10.13 -26.17
N LEU A 131 0.99 10.69 -24.96
CA LEU A 131 -0.08 11.60 -24.55
C LEU A 131 0.31 13.08 -24.59
N ASN A 132 1.59 13.42 -24.78
CA ASN A 132 2.11 14.79 -24.71
C ASN A 132 1.65 15.55 -23.45
N PHE A 133 1.57 14.84 -22.32
CA PHE A 133 1.02 15.36 -21.07
C PHE A 133 2.11 15.87 -20.12
N LEU A 134 3.26 15.18 -20.06
CA LEU A 134 4.44 15.63 -19.30
C LEU A 134 5.30 16.60 -20.12
N PRO A 135 6.02 17.53 -19.48
CA PRO A 135 6.93 18.45 -20.17
C PRO A 135 8.23 17.76 -20.60
N ASP A 136 8.89 18.28 -21.65
CA ASP A 136 10.20 17.82 -22.11
C ASP A 136 11.30 17.99 -21.05
N THR A 137 11.17 19.01 -20.19
CA THR A 137 12.10 19.32 -19.11
C THR A 137 11.36 19.46 -17.78
N PRO A 138 11.96 19.07 -16.65
CA PRO A 138 11.34 19.22 -15.34
C PRO A 138 10.94 20.68 -15.06
N ASP A 139 9.68 20.89 -14.69
CA ASP A 139 9.15 22.19 -14.29
C ASP A 139 8.29 22.08 -13.01
N ASN A 140 7.65 23.19 -12.62
CA ASN A 140 6.83 23.28 -11.42
C ASN A 140 5.43 22.61 -11.55
N THR A 141 5.12 22.01 -12.70
CA THR A 141 3.89 21.23 -12.90
C THR A 141 4.03 19.78 -12.43
N THR A 142 5.26 19.34 -12.13
CA THR A 142 5.55 18.01 -11.60
C THR A 142 5.99 18.08 -10.12
N SER A 143 5.67 17.03 -9.35
CA SER A 143 6.07 16.94 -7.94
C SER A 143 6.51 15.52 -7.60
N TRP A 144 7.61 15.40 -6.88
CA TRP A 144 8.25 14.13 -6.59
C TRP A 144 8.46 13.98 -5.09
N ARG A 145 8.11 12.82 -4.56
CA ARG A 145 8.20 12.52 -3.12
C ARG A 145 8.82 11.16 -2.89
N VAL A 146 9.72 11.10 -1.92
CA VAL A 146 10.38 9.89 -1.44
C VAL A 146 10.11 9.69 0.05
N THR A 147 10.39 8.49 0.55
CA THR A 147 10.36 8.19 1.99
C THR A 147 11.68 8.52 2.66
N ASN A 148 11.78 8.29 3.97
CA ASN A 148 13.04 8.45 4.71
C ASN A 148 14.04 7.32 4.46
N ASN A 149 13.59 6.21 3.87
CA ASN A 149 14.48 5.14 3.46
C ASN A 149 15.28 5.52 2.19
N VAL A 150 16.61 5.48 2.32
CA VAL A 150 17.59 5.86 1.27
C VAL A 150 17.34 5.14 -0.05
N ILE A 151 16.83 3.90 -0.01
CA ILE A 151 16.54 3.14 -1.24
C ILE A 151 15.54 3.88 -2.14
N THR A 152 14.56 4.58 -1.58
CA THR A 152 13.55 5.30 -2.37
C THR A 152 14.13 6.52 -3.09
N SER A 153 15.13 7.18 -2.51
CA SER A 153 15.89 8.25 -3.20
C SER A 153 16.80 7.70 -4.30
N GLN A 154 17.38 6.52 -4.11
CA GLN A 154 18.17 5.85 -5.15
C GLN A 154 17.30 5.45 -6.35
N VAL A 155 16.12 4.88 -6.09
CA VAL A 155 15.12 4.58 -7.13
C VAL A 155 14.68 5.85 -7.85
N ALA A 156 14.36 6.93 -7.11
CA ALA A 156 13.99 8.21 -7.70
C ALA A 156 15.07 8.72 -8.67
N SER A 157 16.36 8.65 -8.28
CA SER A 157 17.46 9.04 -9.17
C SER A 157 17.50 8.23 -10.47
N MET A 158 17.21 6.93 -10.42
CA MET A 158 17.21 6.07 -11.61
C MET A 158 16.02 6.40 -12.53
N VAL A 159 14.83 6.57 -11.95
CA VAL A 159 13.61 6.93 -12.70
C VAL A 159 13.75 8.31 -13.34
N ILE A 160 14.15 9.32 -12.57
CA ILE A 160 14.33 10.69 -13.08
C ILE A 160 15.34 10.74 -14.22
N ASN A 161 16.48 10.04 -14.08
CA ASN A 161 17.49 9.98 -15.14
C ASN A 161 16.99 9.27 -16.40
N ALA A 162 16.03 8.34 -16.27
CA ALA A 162 15.41 7.69 -17.42
C ALA A 162 14.36 8.58 -18.10
N MET A 163 13.59 9.34 -17.32
CA MET A 163 12.55 10.25 -17.85
C MET A 163 13.15 11.53 -18.45
N TYR A 164 14.20 12.07 -17.84
CA TYR A 164 14.83 13.33 -18.24
C TYR A 164 16.35 13.14 -18.42
N PRO A 165 16.79 12.39 -19.46
CA PRO A 165 18.20 12.04 -19.65
C PRO A 165 19.11 13.25 -19.89
N ASP A 166 18.55 14.34 -20.40
CA ASP A 166 19.27 15.60 -20.68
C ASP A 166 19.21 16.60 -19.52
N HIS A 167 18.53 16.27 -18.40
CA HIS A 167 18.47 17.15 -17.23
C HIS A 167 19.80 17.14 -16.48
N GLU A 168 20.44 18.30 -16.39
CA GLU A 168 21.65 18.51 -15.59
C GLU A 168 21.33 19.25 -14.28
N GLY A 169 21.88 18.74 -13.16
CA GLY A 169 21.85 19.43 -11.87
C GLY A 169 20.81 18.89 -10.88
N PRO A 170 20.58 19.61 -9.77
CA PRO A 170 19.71 19.14 -8.69
C PRO A 170 18.27 18.91 -9.15
N PHE A 171 17.63 17.88 -8.60
CA PHE A 171 16.22 17.59 -8.80
C PHE A 171 15.48 17.65 -7.45
N PRO A 172 14.40 18.42 -7.32
CA PRO A 172 13.70 18.58 -6.04
C PRO A 172 12.94 17.29 -5.67
N LEU A 173 13.30 16.69 -4.54
CA LEU A 173 12.56 15.59 -3.92
C LEU A 173 11.96 16.06 -2.60
N GLN A 174 10.65 15.86 -2.44
CA GLN A 174 9.95 16.10 -1.19
C GLN A 174 10.11 14.88 -0.28
N ILE A 175 10.26 15.15 1.02
CA ILE A 175 10.38 14.14 2.06
C ILE A 175 9.69 14.69 3.31
N GLN A 176 8.88 13.88 3.98
CA GLN A 176 8.30 14.25 5.27
C GLN A 176 9.24 13.84 6.41
N PRO A 177 9.16 14.49 7.60
CA PRO A 177 9.88 13.99 8.76
C PRO A 177 9.46 12.55 9.10
N SER A 178 10.43 11.70 9.41
CA SER A 178 10.21 10.26 9.59
C SER A 178 9.13 9.91 10.63
N SER A 179 8.91 10.72 11.66
CA SER A 179 7.89 10.43 12.69
C SER A 179 6.45 10.67 12.24
N VAL A 180 6.24 11.31 11.09
CA VAL A 180 4.92 11.66 10.56
C VAL A 180 4.77 11.31 9.09
N ASP A 181 5.76 10.64 8.49
CA ASP A 181 5.78 10.35 7.07
C ASP A 181 4.59 9.49 6.67
N SER A 182 3.62 10.09 5.99
CA SER A 182 2.42 9.41 5.52
C SER A 182 2.68 8.45 4.36
N LEU A 183 3.78 8.59 3.63
CA LEU A 183 4.15 7.76 2.50
C LEU A 183 4.84 6.46 2.94
N GLU A 184 5.66 6.52 4.00
CA GLU A 184 6.30 5.36 4.67
C GLU A 184 5.43 4.72 5.76
N PRO A 185 4.12 4.91 5.73
CA PRO A 185 3.30 5.33 6.89
C PRO A 185 3.92 5.14 8.29
N MET A 186 4.79 6.07 8.70
CA MET A 186 5.49 6.02 9.99
C MET A 186 4.79 6.77 11.12
N TYR A 187 3.66 7.44 10.83
CA TYR A 187 2.89 8.12 11.87
C TYR A 187 2.28 7.11 12.86
N PRO A 188 2.34 7.37 14.18
CA PRO A 188 1.85 6.43 15.17
C PRO A 188 0.32 6.32 15.15
N CYS A 189 -0.20 5.09 15.07
CA CYS A 189 -1.64 4.83 15.09
C CYS A 189 -1.97 3.58 15.93
N LEU A 190 -2.40 3.78 17.18
CA LEU A 190 -2.71 2.66 18.09
C LEU A 190 -3.83 1.75 17.56
N ALA A 191 -4.77 2.32 16.80
CA ALA A 191 -5.85 1.55 16.18
C ALA A 191 -5.29 0.59 15.12
N GLU A 192 -4.33 1.03 14.31
CA GLU A 192 -3.62 0.15 13.37
C GLU A 192 -2.94 -0.98 14.15
N THR A 193 -2.10 -0.64 15.13
CA THR A 193 -1.27 -1.63 15.85
C THR A 193 -2.13 -2.67 16.58
N TYR A 194 -3.25 -2.23 17.17
CA TYR A 194 -4.20 -3.12 17.80
C TYR A 194 -4.92 -4.02 16.79
N LEU A 195 -5.32 -3.49 15.64
CA LEU A 195 -6.04 -4.27 14.63
C LEU A 195 -5.11 -5.30 13.97
N SER A 196 -3.95 -4.87 13.45
CA SER A 196 -2.99 -5.75 12.75
C SER A 196 -2.48 -6.85 13.69
N GLY A 197 -2.05 -6.52 14.91
CA GLY A 197 -1.58 -7.49 15.89
C GLY A 197 -2.62 -8.53 16.35
N ASN A 198 -3.91 -8.29 16.09
CA ASN A 198 -4.96 -9.25 16.43
C ASN A 198 -5.22 -10.32 15.36
N PHE A 199 -4.86 -10.07 14.10
CA PHE A 199 -5.15 -11.02 13.03
C PHE A 199 -3.95 -11.46 12.21
N SER A 200 -2.79 -10.79 12.30
CA SER A 200 -1.60 -11.02 11.47
C SER A 200 -0.35 -11.34 12.32
N VAL A 201 0.84 -11.07 11.78
CA VAL A 201 2.18 -11.32 12.35
C VAL A 201 2.21 -11.07 13.86
N GLY A 202 2.69 -12.06 14.62
CA GLY A 202 2.75 -12.02 16.10
C GLY A 202 1.41 -12.20 16.82
N GLY A 203 0.30 -12.22 16.10
CA GLY A 203 -1.03 -12.45 16.62
C GLY A 203 -1.36 -13.92 16.89
N LYS A 204 -2.51 -14.16 17.52
CA LYS A 204 -3.01 -15.51 17.88
C LYS A 204 -4.22 -15.96 17.06
N ASN A 205 -4.51 -15.28 15.96
CA ASN A 205 -5.66 -15.60 15.13
C ASN A 205 -5.48 -17.01 14.51
N PRO A 206 -6.45 -17.93 14.65
CA PRO A 206 -6.33 -19.29 14.13
C PRO A 206 -6.07 -19.40 12.63
N ALA A 207 -6.54 -18.44 11.83
CA ALA A 207 -6.23 -18.42 10.39
C ALA A 207 -4.75 -18.13 10.13
N TRP A 208 -4.15 -17.22 10.91
CA TRP A 208 -2.72 -16.89 10.83
C TRP A 208 -1.82 -17.91 11.52
N THR A 209 -2.19 -18.44 12.68
CA THR A 209 -1.37 -19.48 13.32
C THR A 209 -1.52 -20.82 12.62
N GLY A 210 -2.65 -21.04 11.93
CA GLY A 210 -2.93 -22.23 11.16
C GLY A 210 -1.94 -22.47 10.03
N HIS A 211 -1.63 -21.46 9.20
CA HIS A 211 -0.68 -21.64 8.09
C HIS A 211 0.75 -21.88 8.59
N LEU A 212 1.19 -21.18 9.64
CA LEU A 212 2.50 -21.40 10.25
C LEU A 212 2.65 -22.82 10.79
N ASN A 213 1.61 -23.34 11.47
CA ASN A 213 1.61 -24.72 11.96
C ASN A 213 1.62 -25.73 10.82
N ALA A 214 0.80 -25.50 9.79
CA ALA A 214 0.67 -26.39 8.65
C ALA A 214 1.92 -26.44 7.76
N SER A 215 2.75 -25.38 7.78
CA SER A 215 4.01 -25.28 7.04
C SER A 215 5.26 -25.46 7.93
N SER A 216 5.10 -25.95 9.16
CA SER A 216 6.20 -26.08 10.13
C SER A 216 7.32 -27.04 9.70
N ASP A 217 7.01 -28.06 8.90
CA ASP A 217 8.02 -28.96 8.33
C ASP A 217 8.91 -28.25 7.31
N LEU A 218 8.36 -27.30 6.53
CA LEU A 218 9.15 -26.46 5.63
C LEU A 218 10.10 -25.56 6.43
N PHE A 219 9.63 -24.97 7.54
CA PHE A 219 10.50 -24.17 8.43
C PHE A 219 11.65 -25.02 8.95
N ALA A 220 11.37 -26.22 9.48
CA ALA A 220 12.39 -27.13 9.98
C ALA A 220 13.42 -27.50 8.90
N ALA A 221 12.99 -27.70 7.66
CA ALA A 221 13.87 -28.01 6.55
C ALA A 221 14.77 -26.82 6.14
N LEU A 222 14.22 -25.59 6.11
CA LEU A 222 15.00 -24.39 5.81
C LEU A 222 15.94 -24.00 6.95
N ASP A 223 15.50 -24.13 8.20
CA ASP A 223 16.31 -23.91 9.40
C ASP A 223 17.55 -24.84 9.41
N ALA A 224 17.38 -26.10 8.99
CA ALA A 224 18.49 -27.04 8.87
C ALA A 224 19.53 -26.64 7.82
N VAL A 225 19.16 -25.79 6.85
CA VAL A 225 20.09 -25.24 5.84
C VAL A 225 20.65 -23.89 6.29
N SER A 226 19.82 -23.02 6.85
CA SER A 226 20.17 -21.63 7.21
C SER A 226 20.88 -21.50 8.56
N GLY A 227 20.68 -22.46 9.47
CA GLY A 227 21.13 -22.38 10.85
C GLY A 227 20.25 -21.50 11.76
N VAL A 228 19.09 -21.05 11.27
CA VAL A 228 18.10 -20.32 12.09
C VAL A 228 17.62 -21.23 13.22
N LEU A 229 17.55 -20.69 14.43
CA LEU A 229 17.09 -21.45 15.59
C LEU A 229 15.58 -21.63 15.53
N LYS A 230 15.08 -22.84 15.74
CA LYS A 230 13.63 -23.19 15.74
C LYS A 230 12.74 -22.30 16.64
N ASN A 231 13.32 -21.65 17.66
CA ASN A 231 12.61 -20.77 18.58
C ASN A 231 12.87 -19.28 18.30
N ASP A 232 13.45 -18.95 17.14
CA ASP A 232 13.63 -17.58 16.70
C ASP A 232 12.27 -16.98 16.35
N THR A 233 11.76 -16.18 17.29
CA THR A 233 10.45 -15.56 17.13
C THR A 233 10.41 -14.58 15.96
N GLY A 234 11.54 -14.06 15.47
CA GLY A 234 11.53 -13.20 14.29
C GLY A 234 11.24 -14.00 13.02
N PHE A 235 11.93 -15.12 12.83
CA PHE A 235 11.82 -15.96 11.63
C PHE A 235 10.56 -16.83 11.57
N HIS A 236 9.98 -17.18 12.72
CA HIS A 236 8.86 -18.13 12.78
C HIS A 236 7.49 -17.48 13.03
N GLN A 237 7.37 -16.17 12.77
CA GLN A 237 6.09 -15.43 12.82
C GLN A 237 5.47 -15.14 11.45
N SER A 238 6.26 -15.28 10.37
CA SER A 238 5.89 -15.06 8.97
C SER A 238 6.91 -15.76 8.04
N TRP A 239 6.56 -15.88 6.76
CA TRP A 239 7.43 -16.40 5.71
C TRP A 239 8.28 -15.33 5.03
N ASP A 240 8.09 -14.05 5.39
CA ASP A 240 8.75 -12.88 4.82
C ASP A 240 10.28 -12.99 4.74
N HIS A 241 10.97 -13.39 5.81
CA HIS A 241 12.43 -13.47 5.84
C HIS A 241 12.97 -14.50 4.83
N TYR A 242 12.33 -15.66 4.75
CA TYR A 242 12.69 -16.68 3.76
C TYR A 242 12.29 -16.24 2.35
N PHE A 243 11.11 -15.62 2.19
CA PHE A 243 10.66 -15.10 0.90
C PHE A 243 11.63 -14.07 0.33
N ASP A 244 11.99 -13.05 1.11
CA ASP A 244 12.90 -11.98 0.69
C ASP A 244 14.28 -12.52 0.34
N ASN A 245 14.84 -13.39 1.19
CA ASN A 245 16.16 -13.95 0.93
C ASN A 245 16.18 -14.77 -0.38
N LEU A 246 15.23 -15.69 -0.53
CA LEU A 246 15.21 -16.59 -1.68
C LEU A 246 14.86 -15.82 -2.95
N SER A 247 13.86 -14.93 -2.91
CA SER A 247 13.42 -14.16 -4.09
C SER A 247 14.50 -13.20 -4.57
N ALA A 248 15.14 -12.44 -3.66
CA ALA A 248 16.22 -11.52 -4.03
C ALA A 248 17.37 -12.27 -4.71
N ARG A 249 17.71 -13.45 -4.21
CA ARG A 249 18.72 -14.34 -4.79
C ARG A 249 18.35 -14.79 -6.20
N GLN A 250 17.13 -15.26 -6.40
CA GLN A 250 16.68 -15.73 -7.71
C GLN A 250 16.56 -14.59 -8.71
N CYS A 251 16.11 -13.40 -8.31
CA CYS A 251 16.07 -12.22 -9.18
C CYS A 251 17.46 -11.82 -9.71
N HIS A 252 18.53 -12.15 -8.97
CA HIS A 252 19.92 -11.90 -9.38
C HIS A 252 20.60 -13.12 -10.02
N ALA A 253 19.82 -14.13 -10.45
CA ALA A 253 20.31 -15.37 -11.02
C ALA A 253 21.37 -16.07 -10.13
N LYS A 254 21.23 -15.96 -8.81
CA LYS A 254 22.12 -16.60 -7.84
C LYS A 254 21.51 -17.95 -7.40
N PRO A 255 22.34 -19.00 -7.17
CA PRO A 255 21.84 -20.33 -6.82
C PRO A 255 21.24 -20.36 -5.42
N LEU A 256 20.14 -21.06 -5.17
CA LEU A 256 19.53 -21.16 -3.83
C LEU A 256 20.56 -21.54 -2.74
N PRO A 257 20.38 -21.05 -1.49
CA PRO A 257 21.40 -21.20 -0.45
C PRO A 257 21.63 -22.66 -0.05
N CYS A 258 22.87 -22.97 0.32
CA CYS A 258 23.29 -24.25 0.86
C CYS A 258 23.86 -24.07 2.27
N HIS A 259 23.85 -25.15 3.05
CA HIS A 259 24.39 -25.15 4.40
C HIS A 259 25.89 -24.85 4.38
N ILE A 260 26.34 -23.95 5.27
CA ILE A 260 27.72 -23.43 5.25
C ILE A 260 28.80 -24.50 5.46
N THR A 261 28.49 -25.60 6.15
CA THR A 261 29.42 -26.73 6.36
C THR A 261 29.11 -27.95 5.49
N ASN A 262 27.90 -28.04 4.92
CA ASN A 262 27.48 -29.13 4.06
C ASN A 262 26.93 -28.56 2.76
N LEU A 263 27.82 -28.28 1.81
CA LEU A 263 27.50 -27.60 0.55
C LEU A 263 26.61 -28.41 -0.41
N THR A 264 26.23 -29.64 -0.05
CA THR A 264 25.26 -30.45 -0.80
C THR A 264 23.85 -30.38 -0.23
N ALA A 265 23.69 -29.91 1.01
CA ALA A 265 22.40 -29.65 1.63
C ALA A 265 21.95 -28.24 1.26
N CYS A 266 21.20 -28.12 0.16
CA CYS A 266 20.71 -26.85 -0.38
C CYS A 266 19.19 -26.77 -0.34
N VAL A 267 18.68 -25.54 -0.25
CA VAL A 267 17.26 -25.28 -0.48
C VAL A 267 16.90 -25.71 -1.90
N SER A 268 15.89 -26.56 -2.04
CA SER A 268 15.41 -27.01 -3.35
C SER A 268 14.51 -25.95 -4.01
N GLN A 269 14.33 -26.05 -5.33
CA GLN A 269 13.40 -25.16 -6.02
C GLN A 269 11.95 -25.35 -5.54
N ASP A 270 11.56 -26.57 -5.18
CA ASP A 270 10.20 -26.82 -4.67
C ASP A 270 9.97 -26.15 -3.32
N GLN A 271 10.97 -26.18 -2.43
CA GLN A 271 10.93 -25.44 -1.17
C GLN A 271 10.84 -23.94 -1.41
N ALA A 272 11.65 -23.38 -2.33
CA ALA A 272 11.57 -21.97 -2.68
C ALA A 272 10.20 -21.59 -3.26
N ASN A 273 9.65 -22.42 -4.15
CA ASN A 273 8.33 -22.23 -4.73
C ASN A 273 7.23 -22.23 -3.65
N GLU A 274 7.32 -23.13 -2.66
CA GLU A 274 6.38 -23.16 -1.53
C GLU A 274 6.48 -21.91 -0.65
N VAL A 275 7.70 -21.47 -0.34
CA VAL A 275 7.93 -20.16 0.33
C VAL A 275 7.27 -19.03 -0.45
N TYR A 276 7.40 -19.02 -1.78
CA TYR A 276 6.79 -17.97 -2.60
C TYR A 276 5.25 -18.01 -2.55
N ARG A 277 4.64 -19.19 -2.61
CA ARG A 277 3.18 -19.31 -2.47
C ARG A 277 2.72 -18.86 -1.07
N LEU A 278 3.47 -19.22 -0.02
CA LEU A 278 3.16 -18.86 1.36
C LEU A 278 3.27 -17.36 1.60
N GLY A 279 4.35 -16.70 1.16
CA GLY A 279 4.48 -15.24 1.29
C GLY A 279 3.40 -14.48 0.50
N GLN A 280 3.03 -14.97 -0.69
CA GLN A 280 1.92 -14.42 -1.47
C GLN A 280 0.58 -14.55 -0.71
N TRP A 281 0.30 -15.72 -0.13
CA TRP A 281 -0.87 -15.92 0.72
C TRP A 281 -0.85 -15.01 1.95
N GLU A 282 0.29 -14.84 2.62
CA GLU A 282 0.42 -13.99 3.81
C GLU A 282 0.05 -12.54 3.49
N TYR A 283 0.59 -11.97 2.40
CA TYR A 283 0.23 -10.63 1.96
C TYR A 283 -1.24 -10.50 1.57
N SER A 284 -1.78 -11.49 0.85
CA SER A 284 -3.20 -11.56 0.52
C SER A 284 -4.07 -11.55 1.77
N TYR A 285 -3.71 -12.36 2.78
CA TYR A 285 -4.45 -12.45 4.02
C TYR A 285 -4.34 -11.19 4.89
N ILE A 286 -3.12 -10.65 5.06
CA ILE A 286 -2.86 -9.44 5.86
C ILE A 286 -3.65 -8.26 5.31
N HIS A 287 -3.60 -8.06 3.99
CA HIS A 287 -4.15 -6.86 3.38
C HIS A 287 -5.58 -7.02 2.87
N ARG A 288 -6.06 -8.24 2.59
CA ARG A 288 -7.43 -8.45 2.07
C ARG A 288 -8.21 -9.59 2.70
N GLY A 289 -7.58 -10.67 3.19
CA GLY A 289 -8.30 -11.86 3.65
C GLY A 289 -9.05 -11.69 4.98
N SER A 290 -8.57 -10.84 5.88
CA SER A 290 -9.27 -10.52 7.13
C SER A 290 -10.29 -9.40 6.93
N ASN A 291 -11.49 -9.53 7.50
CA ASN A 291 -12.48 -8.44 7.50
C ASN A 291 -12.05 -7.19 8.31
N LYS A 292 -10.94 -7.29 9.04
CA LYS A 292 -10.30 -6.18 9.75
C LYS A 292 -9.26 -5.45 8.88
N SER A 293 -8.87 -6.02 7.73
CA SER A 293 -7.75 -5.51 6.93
C SER A 293 -8.02 -4.10 6.38
N LEU A 294 -9.23 -3.83 5.89
CA LEU A 294 -9.61 -2.50 5.40
C LEU A 294 -9.46 -1.45 6.51
N ARG A 295 -9.97 -1.74 7.71
CA ARG A 295 -9.85 -0.81 8.85
C ARG A 295 -8.39 -0.62 9.29
N ALA A 296 -7.59 -1.70 9.29
CA ALA A 296 -6.18 -1.62 9.61
C ALA A 296 -5.42 -0.77 8.58
N ALA A 297 -5.67 -0.99 7.28
CA ALA A 297 -5.06 -0.22 6.20
C ALA A 297 -5.50 1.25 6.22
N THR A 298 -6.79 1.55 6.45
CA THR A 298 -7.27 2.93 6.62
C THR A 298 -6.62 3.61 7.83
N ALA A 299 -6.45 2.90 8.94
CA ALA A 299 -5.74 3.43 10.10
C ALA A 299 -4.25 3.70 9.79
N ALA A 300 -3.61 2.81 9.03
CA ALA A 300 -2.20 2.88 8.67
C ALA A 300 -1.88 3.90 7.56
N TYR A 301 -2.79 4.11 6.60
CA TYR A 301 -2.49 4.86 5.37
C TYR A 301 -3.56 5.91 5.02
N GLY A 302 -4.54 6.12 5.90
CA GLY A 302 -5.64 7.06 5.70
C GLY A 302 -5.18 8.51 5.53
N VAL A 303 -4.07 8.91 6.16
CA VAL A 303 -3.51 10.26 5.98
C VAL A 303 -3.06 10.46 4.54
N TRP A 304 -2.33 9.52 3.96
CA TRP A 304 -1.91 9.60 2.56
C TRP A 304 -3.11 9.53 1.61
N MET A 305 -4.12 8.70 1.92
CA MET A 305 -5.36 8.67 1.12
C MET A 305 -6.12 10.00 1.16
N ALA A 306 -6.08 10.71 2.30
CA ALA A 306 -6.65 12.06 2.41
C ALA A 306 -5.83 13.08 1.60
N GLU A 307 -4.49 12.96 1.58
CA GLU A 307 -3.62 13.77 0.71
C GLU A 307 -3.94 13.54 -0.78
N LEU A 308 -4.10 12.28 -1.21
CA LEU A 308 -4.51 11.93 -2.57
C LEU A 308 -5.87 12.56 -2.91
N ALA A 309 -6.87 12.42 -2.03
CA ALA A 309 -8.20 13.00 -2.24
C ALA A 309 -8.15 14.54 -2.32
N ASP A 310 -7.35 15.20 -1.48
CA ASP A 310 -7.15 16.66 -1.54
C ASP A 310 -6.44 17.09 -2.84
N ASN A 311 -5.44 16.34 -3.29
CA ASN A 311 -4.76 16.60 -4.57
C ASN A 311 -5.75 16.57 -5.75
N ILE A 312 -6.59 15.54 -5.81
CA ILE A 312 -7.64 15.41 -6.84
C ILE A 312 -8.61 16.58 -6.74
N ARG A 313 -9.15 16.88 -5.55
CA ARG A 313 -10.10 18.00 -5.34
C ARG A 313 -9.52 19.34 -5.76
N ARG A 314 -8.27 19.64 -5.39
CA ARG A 314 -7.61 20.90 -5.76
C ARG A 314 -7.38 21.01 -7.26
N LYS A 315 -7.05 19.91 -7.92
CA LYS A 315 -6.94 19.86 -9.38
C LYS A 315 -8.28 20.15 -10.05
N ILE A 316 -9.36 19.48 -9.60
CA ILE A 316 -10.73 19.71 -10.10
C ILE A 316 -11.14 21.18 -9.88
N ALA A 317 -10.80 21.77 -8.74
CA ALA A 317 -11.08 23.16 -8.42
C ALA A 317 -10.18 24.17 -9.16
N GLY A 318 -9.16 23.73 -9.89
CA GLY A 318 -8.19 24.61 -10.56
C GLY A 318 -7.30 25.41 -9.60
N THR A 319 -7.14 24.94 -8.37
CA THR A 319 -6.36 25.63 -7.30
C THR A 319 -4.94 25.10 -7.13
N ASN A 320 -4.58 24.06 -7.89
CA ASN A 320 -3.25 23.48 -7.88
C ASN A 320 -2.76 23.27 -9.32
N PRO A 321 -1.64 23.88 -9.73
CA PRO A 321 -1.10 23.73 -11.08
C PRO A 321 -0.41 22.38 -11.32
N THR A 322 -0.11 21.59 -10.28
CA THR A 322 0.54 20.28 -10.43
C THR A 322 -0.33 19.33 -11.25
N ILE A 323 0.24 18.82 -12.34
CA ILE A 323 -0.40 17.86 -13.26
C ILE A 323 0.13 16.44 -13.08
N TYR A 324 1.33 16.31 -12.49
CA TYR A 324 1.97 15.01 -12.25
C TYR A 324 2.54 14.90 -10.83
N ARG A 325 2.25 13.79 -10.16
CA ARG A 325 2.91 13.41 -8.90
C ARG A 325 3.57 12.05 -9.01
N HIS A 326 4.78 11.92 -8.49
CA HIS A 326 5.47 10.63 -8.41
C HIS A 326 5.91 10.38 -6.97
N ASN A 327 5.27 9.41 -6.31
CA ASN A 327 5.63 8.99 -4.96
C ASN A 327 6.40 7.67 -5.03
N ILE A 328 7.64 7.66 -4.56
CA ILE A 328 8.48 6.45 -4.50
C ILE A 328 8.44 5.93 -3.06
N ALA A 329 7.89 4.73 -2.88
CA ALA A 329 7.59 4.16 -1.57
C ALA A 329 7.94 2.67 -1.50
N HIS A 330 7.27 1.94 -0.61
CA HIS A 330 7.53 0.53 -0.33
C HIS A 330 6.36 -0.35 -0.78
N ASP A 331 6.61 -1.65 -0.87
CA ASP A 331 5.58 -2.69 -1.04
C ASP A 331 4.47 -2.58 0.02
N GLY A 332 4.82 -2.27 1.28
CA GLY A 332 3.88 -2.02 2.35
C GLY A 332 2.99 -0.79 2.12
N SER A 333 3.49 0.24 1.43
CA SER A 333 2.70 1.42 1.05
C SER A 333 1.70 1.05 -0.05
N ILE A 334 2.17 0.40 -1.11
CA ILE A 334 1.36 -0.08 -2.24
C ILE A 334 0.27 -1.05 -1.74
N SER A 335 0.62 -2.01 -0.90
CA SER A 335 -0.31 -3.01 -0.34
C SER A 335 -1.43 -2.37 0.47
N ARG A 336 -1.16 -1.26 1.17
CA ARG A 336 -2.17 -0.51 1.92
C ARG A 336 -3.10 0.27 1.00
N VAL A 337 -2.60 0.87 -0.09
CA VAL A 337 -3.47 1.48 -1.12
C VAL A 337 -4.37 0.41 -1.76
N LEU A 338 -3.80 -0.71 -2.18
CA LEU A 338 -4.54 -1.84 -2.76
C LEU A 338 -5.58 -2.43 -1.78
N SER A 339 -5.25 -2.48 -0.49
CA SER A 339 -6.18 -2.87 0.58
C SER A 339 -7.36 -1.92 0.70
N ILE A 340 -7.07 -0.61 0.73
CA ILE A 340 -8.08 0.45 0.82
C ILE A 340 -8.97 0.49 -0.42
N LEU A 341 -8.41 0.32 -1.62
CA LEU A 341 -9.17 0.20 -2.86
C LEU A 341 -9.85 -1.16 -3.03
N GLN A 342 -9.62 -2.09 -2.10
CA GLN A 342 -10.18 -3.44 -2.08
C GLN A 342 -9.90 -4.21 -3.39
N VAL A 343 -8.65 -4.22 -3.88
CA VAL A 343 -8.23 -4.92 -5.13
C VAL A 343 -8.61 -6.40 -5.15
N ASP A 344 -9.46 -6.83 -6.08
CA ASP A 344 -10.12 -8.14 -6.03
C ASP A 344 -9.19 -9.36 -5.92
N VAL A 345 -7.95 -9.26 -6.40
CA VAL A 345 -6.87 -10.21 -6.13
C VAL A 345 -5.67 -9.46 -5.55
N MET A 346 -5.38 -9.69 -4.27
CA MET A 346 -4.18 -9.17 -3.60
C MET A 346 -3.02 -10.14 -3.78
N VAL A 347 -1.89 -9.61 -4.22
CA VAL A 347 -0.60 -10.27 -4.31
C VAL A 347 0.41 -9.38 -3.59
N TRP A 348 1.49 -9.95 -3.06
CA TRP A 348 2.61 -9.17 -2.57
C TRP A 348 3.15 -8.34 -3.75
N PRO A 349 3.23 -7.00 -3.63
CA PRO A 349 3.84 -6.13 -4.64
C PRO A 349 5.33 -6.44 -4.86
N GLY A 350 5.68 -6.85 -6.07
CA GLY A 350 7.06 -7.06 -6.50
C GLY A 350 7.81 -5.77 -6.80
N MET A 351 9.10 -5.89 -7.12
CA MET A 351 9.96 -4.74 -7.39
C MET A 351 9.49 -3.96 -8.62
N GLY A 352 9.44 -2.62 -8.49
CA GLY A 352 8.96 -1.73 -9.56
C GLY A 352 7.45 -1.71 -9.72
N SER A 353 6.67 -2.23 -8.76
CA SER A 353 5.22 -2.17 -8.78
C SER A 353 4.69 -0.74 -8.78
N GLU A 354 3.59 -0.51 -9.50
CA GLU A 354 2.97 0.80 -9.61
C GLU A 354 1.44 0.74 -9.46
N ILE A 355 0.89 1.76 -8.81
CA ILE A 355 -0.53 2.11 -8.86
C ILE A 355 -0.63 3.51 -9.46
N ILE A 356 -1.42 3.66 -10.52
CA ILE A 356 -1.56 4.95 -11.21
C ILE A 356 -2.98 5.47 -11.04
N PHE A 357 -3.11 6.74 -10.65
CA PHE A 357 -4.39 7.45 -10.63
C PHE A 357 -4.40 8.50 -11.74
N GLU A 358 -5.24 8.30 -12.75
CA GLU A 358 -5.43 9.23 -13.85
C GLU A 358 -6.78 9.94 -13.72
N ILE A 359 -6.82 11.27 -13.79
CA ILE A 359 -8.05 12.06 -13.73
C ILE A 359 -8.34 12.66 -15.11
N TYR A 360 -9.56 12.41 -15.59
CA TYR A 360 -10.04 12.83 -16.89
C TYR A 360 -11.20 13.81 -16.75
N LYS A 361 -11.30 14.71 -17.71
CA LYS A 361 -12.48 15.54 -17.95
C LYS A 361 -13.13 15.11 -19.26
N LYS A 362 -14.46 15.02 -19.26
CA LYS A 362 -15.22 14.96 -20.52
C LYS A 362 -15.57 16.39 -20.96
N PRO A 363 -15.28 16.83 -22.21
CA PRO A 363 -15.76 18.09 -22.76
C PRO A 363 -17.29 18.06 -22.87
N SER A 364 -17.96 18.30 -21.76
CA SER A 364 -19.41 18.38 -21.66
C SER A 364 -19.86 19.84 -21.65
N SER A 365 -21.04 20.12 -22.22
CA SER A 365 -21.74 21.40 -22.08
C SER A 365 -22.26 21.67 -20.66
N SER A 366 -22.12 20.72 -19.72
CA SER A 366 -22.43 20.92 -18.31
C SER A 366 -21.29 21.66 -17.60
N SER A 367 -21.63 22.75 -16.92
CA SER A 367 -20.71 23.50 -16.04
C SER A 367 -21.13 23.27 -14.58
N PRO A 368 -20.25 22.74 -13.70
CA PRO A 368 -18.88 22.29 -13.98
C PRO A 368 -18.82 20.98 -14.78
N SER A 369 -17.76 20.78 -15.56
CA SER A 369 -17.58 19.53 -16.33
C SER A 369 -17.30 18.36 -15.38
N LYS A 370 -18.00 17.25 -15.60
CA LYS A 370 -17.82 16.03 -14.81
C LYS A 370 -16.39 15.48 -14.95
N ARG A 371 -15.88 14.88 -13.87
CA ARG A 371 -14.55 14.29 -13.79
C ARG A 371 -14.63 12.80 -13.56
N TYR A 372 -13.66 12.09 -14.11
CA TYR A 372 -13.57 10.65 -14.06
C TYR A 372 -12.18 10.24 -13.61
N VAL A 373 -12.07 9.11 -12.94
CA VAL A 373 -10.81 8.52 -12.50
C VAL A 373 -10.63 7.15 -13.15
N ARG A 374 -9.44 6.91 -13.69
CA ARG A 374 -8.97 5.57 -14.03
C ARG A 374 -7.85 5.19 -13.07
N VAL A 375 -7.93 4.00 -12.50
CA VAL A 375 -6.88 3.48 -11.62
C VAL A 375 -6.25 2.25 -12.27
N LEU A 376 -4.92 2.25 -12.39
CA LEU A 376 -4.15 1.15 -12.95
C LEU A 376 -3.32 0.46 -11.86
N TRP A 377 -3.23 -0.86 -11.92
CA TRP A 377 -2.34 -1.71 -11.11
C TRP A 377 -1.54 -2.59 -12.06
N GLY A 378 -0.22 -2.39 -12.11
CA GLY A 378 0.66 -3.08 -13.05
C GLY A 378 0.27 -2.88 -14.52
N GLY A 379 -0.08 -1.64 -14.89
CA GLY A 379 -0.52 -1.27 -16.24
C GLY A 379 -1.91 -1.78 -16.67
N LYS A 380 -2.68 -2.41 -15.76
CA LYS A 380 -4.04 -2.89 -16.03
C LYS A 380 -5.05 -2.12 -15.18
N VAL A 381 -6.26 -1.90 -15.70
CA VAL A 381 -7.33 -1.28 -14.90
C VAL A 381 -7.58 -2.10 -13.64
N LEU A 382 -7.53 -1.43 -12.49
CA LEU A 382 -7.77 -2.02 -11.20
C LEU A 382 -9.25 -2.42 -11.07
N ARG A 383 -9.47 -3.67 -10.64
CA ARG A 383 -10.78 -4.18 -10.26
C ARG A 383 -10.88 -4.27 -8.74
N SER A 384 -11.94 -3.70 -8.19
CA SER A 384 -12.25 -3.72 -6.76
C SER A 384 -13.33 -4.75 -6.45
N SER A 385 -13.24 -5.39 -5.29
CA SER A 385 -14.33 -6.18 -4.70
C SER A 385 -15.49 -5.30 -4.24
N ASN A 386 -15.25 -4.00 -3.99
CA ASN A 386 -16.30 -3.09 -3.58
C ASN A 386 -17.18 -2.72 -4.79
N PRO A 387 -18.50 -2.93 -4.74
CA PRO A 387 -19.39 -2.73 -5.89
C PRO A 387 -19.51 -1.26 -6.33
N SER A 388 -19.23 -0.30 -5.44
CA SER A 388 -19.22 1.12 -5.78
C SER A 388 -17.98 1.51 -6.57
N LEU A 389 -16.84 0.86 -6.31
CA LEU A 389 -15.59 1.09 -7.06
C LEU A 389 -15.53 0.24 -8.34
N GLY A 390 -15.95 -1.03 -8.26
CA GLY A 390 -16.08 -1.95 -9.38
C GLY A 390 -14.81 -2.04 -10.24
N LEU A 391 -14.98 -1.96 -11.56
CA LEU A 391 -13.86 -1.75 -12.48
C LEU A 391 -13.57 -0.24 -12.54
N MET A 392 -12.39 0.18 -12.12
CA MET A 392 -12.03 1.60 -12.02
C MET A 392 -11.53 2.16 -13.35
N ASP A 393 -12.36 2.02 -14.40
CA ASP A 393 -12.14 2.60 -15.74
C ASP A 393 -13.13 3.74 -15.96
N MET A 394 -12.64 4.98 -15.97
CA MET A 394 -13.48 6.18 -16.03
C MET A 394 -14.60 6.18 -14.98
N LEU A 395 -14.28 5.74 -13.76
CA LEU A 395 -15.16 5.82 -12.60
C LEU A 395 -15.46 7.29 -12.31
N ASP A 396 -16.68 7.63 -11.93
CA ASP A 396 -17.00 8.99 -11.48
C ASP A 396 -16.08 9.40 -10.32
N ALA A 397 -15.36 10.52 -10.46
CA ALA A 397 -14.40 10.97 -9.45
C ALA A 397 -15.07 11.18 -8.07
N ASP A 398 -16.34 11.60 -8.07
CA ASP A 398 -17.12 11.78 -6.84
C ASP A 398 -17.37 10.46 -6.09
N VAL A 399 -17.42 9.32 -6.80
CA VAL A 399 -17.56 8.00 -6.18
C VAL A 399 -16.28 7.60 -5.45
N LEU A 400 -15.11 7.78 -6.06
CA LEU A 400 -13.83 7.52 -5.38
C LEU A 400 -13.61 8.46 -4.19
N LEU A 401 -13.82 9.77 -4.39
CA LEU A 401 -13.64 10.76 -3.33
C LEU A 401 -14.60 10.52 -2.16
N GLY A 402 -15.87 10.27 -2.45
CA GLY A 402 -16.84 9.97 -1.40
C GLY A 402 -16.62 8.61 -0.73
N TYR A 403 -16.02 7.64 -1.41
CA TYR A 403 -15.58 6.38 -0.79
C TYR A 403 -14.46 6.63 0.23
N ILE A 404 -13.44 7.43 -0.16
CA ILE A 404 -12.35 7.82 0.74
C ILE A 404 -12.89 8.58 1.97
N ASP A 405 -13.85 9.49 1.76
CA ASP A 405 -14.49 10.22 2.87
C ASP A 405 -15.29 9.29 3.79
N ALA A 406 -16.03 8.33 3.22
CA ALA A 406 -16.84 7.38 3.97
C ALA A 406 -16.00 6.42 4.83
N LEU A 407 -14.72 6.19 4.49
CA LEU A 407 -13.77 5.46 5.34
C LEU A 407 -13.39 6.24 6.61
N GLY A 408 -13.71 7.54 6.69
CA GLY A 408 -13.43 8.37 7.85
C GLY A 408 -11.96 8.74 8.00
N VAL A 409 -11.22 8.86 6.90
CA VAL A 409 -9.79 9.25 6.91
C VAL A 409 -9.54 10.59 7.60
N ASP A 410 -10.49 11.52 7.53
CA ASP A 410 -10.46 12.80 8.26
C ASP A 410 -10.36 12.62 9.77
N ASN A 411 -10.92 11.55 10.32
CA ASN A 411 -10.83 11.26 11.75
C ASN A 411 -9.41 10.85 12.14
N VAL A 412 -8.68 10.17 11.24
CA VAL A 412 -7.25 9.83 11.44
C VAL A 412 -6.42 11.12 11.44
N VAL A 413 -6.65 12.01 10.47
CA VAL A 413 -5.96 13.31 10.38
C VAL A 413 -6.24 14.18 11.61
N LYS A 414 -7.51 14.27 12.04
CA LYS A 414 -7.89 15.02 13.25
C LYS A 414 -7.24 14.44 14.51
N ALA A 415 -7.23 13.11 14.66
CA ALA A 415 -6.60 12.45 15.79
C ALA A 415 -5.09 12.76 15.85
N MET A 416 -4.40 12.74 14.71
CA MET A 416 -2.99 13.12 14.63
C MET A 416 -2.74 14.58 14.99
N LEU A 417 -3.57 15.51 14.51
CA LEU A 417 -3.45 16.92 14.86
C LEU A 417 -3.65 17.17 16.35
N ILE A 418 -4.57 16.44 17.00
CA ILE A 418 -4.77 16.49 18.45
C ILE A 418 -3.52 15.98 19.18
N ILE A 419 -3.00 14.81 18.79
CA ILE A 419 -1.79 14.22 19.40
C ILE A 419 -0.60 15.18 19.26
N TYR A 420 -0.42 15.79 18.08
CA TYR A 420 0.63 16.77 17.82
C TYR A 420 0.49 18.01 18.72
N ARG A 421 -0.72 18.55 18.89
CA ARG A 421 -0.96 19.70 19.78
C ARG A 421 -0.71 19.37 21.25
N LEU A 422 -1.14 18.18 21.69
CA LEU A 422 -0.93 17.71 23.06
C LEU A 422 0.57 17.50 23.39
N HIS A 423 1.37 17.02 22.43
CA HIS A 423 2.82 16.85 22.63
C HIS A 423 3.59 18.18 22.58
N ASN A 424 3.11 19.16 21.82
CA ASN A 424 3.78 20.44 21.65
C ASN A 424 3.21 21.58 22.51
N GLY A 425 2.27 21.29 23.42
CA GLY A 425 1.75 22.24 24.41
C GLY A 425 1.01 23.44 23.82
N ALA A 426 0.27 23.25 22.72
CA ALA A 426 -0.50 24.30 22.04
C ALA A 426 -2.01 24.17 22.23
#